data_AF-A0A6P6BM29-F1
#
_entry.id   AF-A0A6P6BM29-F1
#
_cell.length_a   1.000
_cell.length_b   1.000
_cell.length_c   1.000
_cell.angle_alpha   90.00
_cell.angle_beta   90.00
_cell.angle_gamma   90.00
#
_symmetry.space_group_name_H-M   'P 1'
#
loop_
_entity.id
_entity.type
_entity.pdbx_description
1 polymer ?
#
loop_
_entity_poly.entity_id
_entity_poly.type
_entity_poly.pdbx_seq_one_letter_code
_entity_poly.pdbx_strand_id
1 'polypeptide(L)'
;MVNKALQRLVSAVNRRRMKLLLGIALIAYVASVWGNFVNMSFLLNRSIQENGELKIERKIEEIVEPLREKIRDLEKSFTQKYPPVKFLSEKDRKRILITGGAGFVGSHLTDKLMMDGHEVTVVDNFFTGRKRNVEHWIGHENFELINHDVVEPLYIEVDQIYHLASPASPPNYMYNPIKTLKTNTIGTLNMLGLAKRVGARLLLASTSEVYGDPEVHPQSEGYWGHVNPIGPRACYDEGKRVAETMCYAYMKQD
;
A
#
# COMPACT_ATOMS: atom_id res chain seq x y z
N MET A 1 33.01 116.42 -7.89
CA MET A 1 34.11 115.42 -7.99
C MET A 1 33.86 114.15 -7.14
N VAL A 2 32.62 113.65 -7.04
CA VAL A 2 32.23 112.56 -6.09
C VAL A 2 32.13 111.18 -6.78
N ASN A 3 32.99 110.88 -7.74
CA ASN A 3 32.85 109.71 -8.63
C ASN A 3 33.86 108.56 -8.39
N LYS A 4 34.49 108.47 -7.20
CA LYS A 4 35.39 107.34 -6.85
C LYS A 4 34.95 106.53 -5.62
N ALA A 5 34.14 107.10 -4.73
CA ALA A 5 33.64 106.39 -3.54
C ALA A 5 32.49 105.41 -3.89
N LEU A 6 31.56 105.84 -4.75
CA LEU A 6 30.39 105.06 -5.12
C LEU A 6 30.76 103.80 -5.94
N GLN A 7 31.72 103.88 -6.86
CA GLN A 7 32.19 102.73 -7.64
C GLN A 7 32.94 101.68 -6.80
N ARG A 8 33.69 102.10 -5.77
CA ARG A 8 34.34 101.17 -4.83
C ARG A 8 33.34 100.46 -3.93
N LEU A 9 32.28 101.15 -3.50
CA LEU A 9 31.21 100.55 -2.70
C LEU A 9 30.41 99.51 -3.51
N VAL A 10 30.04 99.84 -4.75
CA VAL A 10 29.28 98.93 -5.64
C VAL A 10 30.08 97.68 -6.02
N SER A 11 31.39 97.81 -6.29
CA SER A 11 32.24 96.64 -6.59
C SER A 11 32.53 95.74 -5.38
N ALA A 12 32.58 96.31 -4.17
CA ALA A 12 32.71 95.55 -2.92
C ALA A 12 31.40 94.82 -2.55
N VAL A 13 30.25 95.46 -2.76
CA VAL A 13 28.92 94.86 -2.56
C VAL A 13 28.67 93.73 -3.56
N ASN A 14 29.02 93.91 -4.84
CA ASN A 14 28.90 92.83 -5.84
C ASN A 14 29.85 91.66 -5.57
N ARG A 15 31.08 91.89 -5.10
CA ARG A 15 31.98 90.79 -4.68
C ARG A 15 31.47 90.03 -3.46
N ARG A 16 30.87 90.71 -2.48
CA ARG A 16 30.24 90.06 -1.31
C ARG A 16 29.01 89.24 -1.71
N ARG A 17 28.13 89.77 -2.57
CA ARG A 17 26.97 89.04 -3.10
C ARG A 17 27.37 87.84 -3.94
N MET A 18 28.40 87.95 -4.77
CA MET A 18 28.88 86.85 -5.61
C MET A 18 29.51 85.72 -4.76
N LYS A 19 30.29 86.05 -3.73
CA LYS A 19 30.80 85.06 -2.77
C LYS A 19 29.69 84.39 -1.97
N LEU A 20 28.63 85.12 -1.62
CA LEU A 20 27.46 84.56 -0.95
C LEU A 20 26.70 83.58 -1.88
N LEU A 21 26.49 83.96 -3.15
CA LEU A 21 25.84 83.09 -4.14
C LEU A 21 26.65 81.83 -4.44
N LEU A 22 27.97 81.94 -4.59
CA LEU A 22 28.86 80.78 -4.74
C LEU A 22 28.86 79.89 -3.50
N GLY A 23 28.81 80.48 -2.30
CA GLY A 23 28.67 79.74 -1.04
C GLY A 23 27.35 78.97 -0.96
N ILE A 24 26.23 79.59 -1.33
CA ILE A 24 24.90 78.95 -1.36
C ILE A 24 24.88 77.83 -2.42
N ALA A 25 25.44 78.05 -3.61
CA ALA A 25 25.52 77.05 -4.66
C ALA A 25 26.39 75.85 -4.26
N LEU A 26 27.51 76.09 -3.56
CA LEU A 26 28.37 75.03 -3.03
C LEU A 26 27.65 74.23 -1.94
N ILE A 27 26.92 74.89 -1.03
CA ILE A 27 26.11 74.23 -0.01
C ILE A 27 25.01 73.38 -0.65
N ALA A 28 24.31 73.91 -1.66
CA ALA A 28 23.28 73.18 -2.39
C ALA A 28 23.84 71.96 -3.13
N TYR A 29 25.02 72.10 -3.74
CA TYR A 29 25.72 71.00 -4.41
C TYR A 29 26.17 69.92 -3.41
N VAL A 30 26.79 70.31 -2.29
CA VAL A 30 27.20 69.38 -1.23
C VAL A 30 25.97 68.67 -0.63
N ALA A 31 24.87 69.38 -0.38
CA ALA A 31 23.63 68.79 0.10
C ALA A 31 23.03 67.78 -0.90
N SER A 32 23.07 68.09 -2.21
CA SER A 32 22.60 67.16 -3.25
C SER A 32 23.46 65.90 -3.34
N VAL A 33 24.79 66.04 -3.28
CA VAL A 33 25.71 64.90 -3.33
C VAL A 33 25.57 64.04 -2.07
N TRP A 34 25.41 64.66 -0.90
CA TRP A 34 25.18 63.98 0.36
C TRP A 34 23.84 63.23 0.35
N GLY A 35 22.77 63.85 -0.14
CA GLY A 35 21.46 63.22 -0.30
C GLY A 35 21.51 61.98 -1.19
N ASN A 36 22.20 62.05 -2.32
CA ASN A 36 22.39 60.90 -3.22
C ASN A 36 23.21 59.78 -2.56
N PHE A 37 24.25 60.12 -1.79
CA PHE A 37 25.07 59.13 -1.09
C PHE A 37 24.30 58.40 0.01
N VAL A 38 23.49 59.13 0.79
CA VAL A 38 22.61 58.53 1.81
C VAL A 38 21.58 57.61 1.16
N ASN A 39 20.98 58.02 0.04
CA ASN A 39 19.98 57.20 -0.67
C ASN A 39 20.61 55.92 -1.26
N MET A 40 21.82 56.04 -1.85
CA MET A 40 22.57 54.89 -2.36
C MET A 40 22.94 53.92 -1.23
N SER A 41 23.42 54.43 -0.10
CA SER A 41 23.75 53.62 1.08
C SER A 41 22.52 52.89 1.62
N PHE A 42 21.37 53.56 1.70
CA PHE A 42 20.09 52.95 2.10
C PHE A 42 19.65 51.84 1.16
N LEU A 43 19.71 52.06 -0.15
CA LEU A 43 19.38 51.04 -1.17
C LEU A 43 20.35 49.86 -1.11
N LEU A 44 21.65 50.12 -0.90
CA LEU A 44 22.65 49.06 -0.75
C LEU A 44 22.37 48.22 0.50
N ASN A 45 22.11 48.87 1.64
CA ASN A 45 21.83 48.17 2.90
C ASN A 45 20.55 47.35 2.80
N ARG A 46 19.49 47.89 2.17
CA ARG A 46 18.25 47.17 1.91
C ARG A 46 18.48 45.95 1.00
N SER A 47 19.26 46.09 -0.06
CA SER A 47 19.60 44.97 -0.96
C SER A 47 20.45 43.89 -0.26
N ILE A 48 21.35 44.28 0.65
CA ILE A 48 22.17 43.36 1.45
C ILE A 48 21.28 42.60 2.44
N GLN A 49 20.33 43.29 3.05
CA GLN A 49 19.37 42.72 3.98
C GLN A 49 18.40 41.75 3.28
N GLU A 50 17.81 42.15 2.15
CA GLU A 50 16.93 41.30 1.32
C GLU A 50 17.68 40.05 0.80
N ASN A 51 18.93 40.19 0.34
CA ASN A 51 19.75 39.04 -0.07
C ASN A 51 20.14 38.13 1.10
N GLY A 52 20.35 38.69 2.30
CA GLY A 52 20.60 37.93 3.52
C GLY A 52 19.39 37.11 3.93
N GLU A 53 18.20 37.71 3.91
CA GLU A 53 16.91 37.06 4.20
C GLU A 53 16.62 35.93 3.21
N LEU A 54 16.73 36.18 1.89
CA LEU A 54 16.55 35.15 0.85
C LEU A 54 17.50 33.96 1.00
N LYS A 55 18.73 34.21 1.47
CA LYS A 55 19.74 33.16 1.69
C LYS A 55 19.46 32.33 2.94
N ILE A 56 18.86 32.96 3.96
CA ILE A 56 18.39 32.28 5.17
C ILE A 56 17.15 31.44 4.85
N GLU A 57 16.17 32.00 4.12
CA GLU A 57 14.97 31.28 3.69
C GLU A 57 15.31 30.03 2.89
N ARG A 58 16.19 30.13 1.88
CA ARG A 58 16.64 28.95 1.11
C ARG A 58 17.29 27.87 1.98
N LYS A 59 18.14 28.26 2.94
CA LYS A 59 18.77 27.30 3.86
C LYS A 59 17.75 26.66 4.79
N ILE A 60 16.75 27.41 5.25
CA ILE A 60 15.65 26.88 6.04
C ILE A 60 14.86 25.89 5.18
N GLU A 61 14.55 26.22 3.93
CA GLU A 61 13.81 25.36 3.01
C GLU A 61 14.58 24.06 2.72
N GLU A 62 15.89 24.14 2.45
CA GLU A 62 16.77 22.97 2.26
C GLU A 62 16.78 22.02 3.48
N ILE A 63 16.64 22.55 4.70
CA ILE A 63 16.60 21.76 5.94
C ILE A 63 15.18 21.24 6.24
N VAL A 64 14.17 22.06 5.97
CA VAL A 64 12.76 21.79 6.29
C VAL A 64 12.15 20.78 5.32
N GLU A 65 12.52 20.80 4.04
CA GLU A 65 11.92 19.92 3.05
C GLU A 65 12.14 18.43 3.31
N PRO A 66 13.36 17.94 3.62
CA PRO A 66 13.54 16.53 4.00
C PRO A 66 12.86 16.18 5.32
N LEU A 67 12.62 17.15 6.22
CA LEU A 67 11.84 16.94 7.44
C LEU A 67 10.33 16.83 7.14
N ARG A 68 9.81 17.64 6.21
CA ARG A 68 8.41 17.58 5.74
C ARG A 68 8.12 16.24 5.06
N GLU A 69 9.03 15.76 4.21
CA GLU A 69 8.88 14.43 3.59
C GLU A 69 8.85 13.33 4.64
N LYS A 70 9.79 13.34 5.60
CA LYS A 70 9.80 12.37 6.70
C LYS A 70 8.53 12.43 7.53
N ILE A 71 8.00 13.62 7.83
CA ILE A 71 6.73 13.77 8.56
C ILE A 71 5.58 13.19 7.74
N ARG A 72 5.51 13.46 6.44
CA ARG A 72 4.47 12.91 5.55
C ARG A 72 4.55 11.39 5.44
N ASP A 73 5.74 10.81 5.38
CA ASP A 73 5.94 9.36 5.38
C ASP A 73 5.59 8.75 6.74
N LEU A 74 5.90 9.44 7.83
CA LEU A 74 5.51 9.04 9.17
C LEU A 74 3.98 9.04 9.31
N GLU A 75 3.31 10.11 8.88
CA GLU A 75 1.85 10.23 8.87
C GLU A 75 1.20 9.11 8.06
N LYS A 76 1.73 8.80 6.87
CA LYS A 76 1.31 7.64 6.06
C LYS A 76 1.52 6.31 6.80
N SER A 77 2.66 6.13 7.46
CA SER A 77 2.95 4.91 8.21
C SER A 77 2.01 4.72 9.42
N PHE A 78 1.52 5.82 9.98
CA PHE A 78 0.54 5.80 11.06
C PHE A 78 -0.91 5.60 10.58
N THR A 79 -1.22 5.95 9.32
CA THR A 79 -2.60 5.86 8.78
C THR A 79 -2.84 4.60 7.94
N GLN A 80 -1.87 4.14 7.17
CA GLN A 80 -2.02 2.99 6.28
C GLN A 80 -1.72 1.68 7.03
N LYS A 81 -2.65 1.27 7.90
CA LYS A 81 -2.53 0.04 8.72
C LYS A 81 -2.55 -1.26 7.88
N TYR A 82 -3.10 -1.19 6.68
CA TYR A 82 -3.35 -2.33 5.80
C TYR A 82 -2.91 -2.01 4.36
N PRO A 83 -2.52 -3.01 3.55
CA PRO A 83 -2.24 -2.80 2.13
C PRO A 83 -3.43 -2.14 1.41
N PRO A 84 -3.19 -1.40 0.32
CA PRO A 84 -4.27 -0.71 -0.40
C PRO A 84 -5.26 -1.71 -1.01
N VAL A 85 -6.55 -1.46 -0.82
CA VAL A 85 -7.66 -2.28 -1.29
C VAL A 85 -8.53 -1.47 -2.24
N LYS A 86 -8.97 -2.07 -3.34
CA LYS A 86 -9.93 -1.46 -4.27
C LYS A 86 -11.29 -1.33 -3.60
N PHE A 87 -11.93 -0.18 -3.74
CA PHE A 87 -13.33 -0.02 -3.33
C PHE A 87 -14.26 -0.72 -4.33
N LEU A 88 -15.15 -1.57 -3.82
CA LEU A 88 -16.24 -2.20 -4.58
C LEU A 88 -17.59 -1.82 -3.99
N SER A 89 -18.58 -1.62 -4.87
CA SER A 89 -19.97 -1.47 -4.45
C SER A 89 -20.52 -2.78 -3.90
N GLU A 90 -21.55 -2.73 -3.06
CA GLU A 90 -22.25 -3.93 -2.52
C GLU A 90 -22.62 -4.95 -3.61
N LYS A 91 -22.97 -4.48 -4.82
CA LYS A 91 -23.36 -5.35 -5.93
C LYS A 91 -22.18 -6.09 -6.56
N ASP A 92 -21.00 -5.48 -6.57
CA ASP A 92 -19.80 -6.03 -7.20
C ASP A 92 -18.90 -6.78 -6.19
N ARG A 93 -19.08 -6.48 -4.90
CA ARG A 93 -18.39 -7.15 -3.79
C ARG A 93 -18.97 -8.54 -3.59
N LYS A 94 -18.13 -9.46 -3.13
CA LYS A 94 -18.48 -10.85 -2.84
C LYS A 94 -17.93 -11.23 -1.49
N ARG A 95 -18.63 -12.12 -0.80
CA ARG A 95 -18.20 -12.81 0.42
C ARG A 95 -17.54 -14.12 0.03
N ILE A 96 -16.25 -14.23 0.30
CA ILE A 96 -15.42 -15.33 -0.20
C ILE A 96 -14.79 -16.08 0.98
N LEU A 97 -15.09 -17.37 1.07
CA LEU A 97 -14.45 -18.29 2.01
C LEU A 97 -13.21 -18.92 1.38
N ILE A 98 -12.09 -18.92 2.11
CA ILE A 98 -10.87 -19.65 1.73
C ILE A 98 -10.50 -20.61 2.87
N THR A 99 -10.73 -21.91 2.65
CA THR A 99 -10.23 -22.92 3.60
C THR A 99 -8.77 -23.22 3.29
N GLY A 100 -7.90 -23.33 4.28
CA GLY A 100 -6.45 -23.43 4.05
C GLY A 100 -5.82 -22.10 3.63
N GLY A 101 -6.51 -20.98 3.90
CA GLY A 101 -6.09 -19.64 3.49
C GLY A 101 -4.83 -19.12 4.20
N ALA A 102 -4.42 -19.72 5.32
CA ALA A 102 -3.14 -19.41 5.97
C ALA A 102 -1.98 -20.31 5.48
N GLY A 103 -2.24 -21.19 4.51
CA GLY A 103 -1.24 -21.97 3.78
C GLY A 103 -0.53 -21.17 2.69
N PHE A 104 0.36 -21.82 1.93
CA PHE A 104 1.19 -21.16 0.91
C PHE A 104 0.36 -20.53 -0.23
N VAL A 105 -0.42 -21.34 -0.96
CA VAL A 105 -1.25 -20.83 -2.08
C VAL A 105 -2.41 -19.98 -1.55
N GLY A 106 -3.01 -20.42 -0.43
CA GLY A 106 -4.16 -19.75 0.17
C GLY A 106 -3.90 -18.31 0.60
N SER A 107 -2.71 -18.00 1.12
CA SER A 107 -2.40 -16.64 1.56
C SER A 107 -2.22 -15.68 0.39
N HIS A 108 -1.61 -16.15 -0.70
CA HIS A 108 -1.50 -15.34 -1.93
C HIS A 108 -2.86 -15.13 -2.60
N LEU A 109 -3.74 -16.13 -2.57
CA LEU A 109 -5.12 -15.97 -3.00
C LEU A 109 -5.87 -14.95 -2.13
N THR A 110 -5.67 -15.01 -0.81
CA THR A 110 -6.21 -14.04 0.15
C THR A 110 -5.77 -12.62 -0.21
N ASP A 111 -4.47 -12.40 -0.43
CA ASP A 111 -3.93 -11.09 -0.82
C ASP A 111 -4.60 -10.54 -2.07
N LYS A 112 -4.70 -11.36 -3.11
CA LYS A 112 -5.32 -10.93 -4.36
C LYS A 112 -6.79 -10.55 -4.18
N LEU A 113 -7.57 -11.37 -3.48
CA LEU A 113 -9.01 -11.12 -3.30
C LEU A 113 -9.26 -9.92 -2.38
N MET A 114 -8.42 -9.73 -1.36
CA MET A 114 -8.44 -8.55 -0.51
C MET A 114 -8.12 -7.29 -1.33
N MET A 115 -7.03 -7.28 -2.11
CA MET A 115 -6.66 -6.14 -2.96
C MET A 115 -7.73 -5.81 -4.01
N ASP A 116 -8.43 -6.82 -4.52
CA ASP A 116 -9.54 -6.66 -5.47
C ASP A 116 -10.81 -6.05 -4.84
N GLY A 117 -10.90 -5.98 -3.50
CA GLY A 117 -11.98 -5.31 -2.76
C GLY A 117 -13.06 -6.21 -2.18
N HIS A 118 -12.83 -7.53 -2.12
CA HIS A 118 -13.80 -8.50 -1.63
C HIS A 118 -13.78 -8.66 -0.10
N GLU A 119 -14.85 -9.22 0.46
CA GLU A 119 -14.90 -9.68 1.85
C GLU A 119 -14.36 -11.10 1.91
N VAL A 120 -13.28 -11.31 2.67
CA VAL A 120 -12.55 -12.58 2.70
C VAL A 120 -12.54 -13.16 4.10
N THR A 121 -13.10 -14.36 4.24
CA THR A 121 -13.03 -15.16 5.46
C THR A 121 -12.07 -16.33 5.25
N VAL A 122 -11.00 -16.38 6.03
CA VAL A 122 -10.03 -17.48 6.04
C VAL A 122 -10.36 -18.46 7.15
N VAL A 123 -10.45 -19.74 6.79
CA VAL A 123 -10.57 -20.87 7.72
C VAL A 123 -9.30 -21.71 7.65
N ASP A 124 -8.60 -21.87 8.78
CA ASP A 124 -7.39 -22.68 8.86
C ASP A 124 -7.19 -23.22 10.28
N ASN A 125 -6.73 -24.46 10.41
CA ASN A 125 -6.40 -25.07 11.72
C ASN A 125 -4.90 -24.95 12.07
N PHE A 126 -4.12 -24.26 11.22
CA PHE A 126 -2.68 -24.07 11.33
C PHE A 126 -1.85 -25.37 11.42
N PHE A 127 -2.36 -26.48 10.88
CA PHE A 127 -1.62 -27.74 10.88
C PHE A 127 -0.32 -27.62 10.07
N THR A 128 -0.38 -27.01 8.89
CA THR A 128 0.79 -26.64 8.07
C THR A 128 0.86 -25.15 7.74
N GLY A 129 -0.26 -24.43 7.88
CA GLY A 129 -0.35 -22.98 7.69
C GLY A 129 0.27 -22.19 8.85
N ARG A 130 0.43 -20.88 8.67
CA ARG A 130 0.94 -19.98 9.71
C ARG A 130 0.16 -18.67 9.72
N LYS A 131 -0.21 -18.20 10.91
CA LYS A 131 -0.89 -16.90 11.08
C LYS A 131 -0.14 -15.74 10.41
N ARG A 132 1.19 -15.76 10.44
CA ARG A 132 2.06 -14.77 9.79
C ARG A 132 1.78 -14.57 8.31
N ASN A 133 1.28 -15.59 7.61
CA ASN A 133 1.01 -15.49 6.17
C ASN A 133 -0.17 -14.56 5.84
N VAL A 134 -1.02 -14.23 6.81
CA VAL A 134 -2.22 -13.40 6.63
C VAL A 134 -2.33 -12.30 7.70
N GLU A 135 -1.30 -12.08 8.50
CA GLU A 135 -1.36 -11.20 9.68
C GLU A 135 -1.58 -9.73 9.32
N HIS A 136 -1.11 -9.32 8.14
CA HIS A 136 -1.24 -7.96 7.60
C HIS A 136 -2.67 -7.59 7.21
N TRP A 137 -3.62 -8.52 7.25
CA TRP A 137 -5.05 -8.24 7.05
C TRP A 137 -5.86 -8.24 8.35
N ILE A 138 -5.27 -8.68 9.48
CA ILE A 138 -6.02 -8.84 10.73
C ILE A 138 -6.54 -7.50 11.26
N GLY A 139 -7.86 -7.41 11.39
CA GLY A 139 -8.59 -6.21 11.83
C GLY A 139 -9.00 -5.27 10.68
N HIS A 140 -8.67 -5.59 9.43
CA HIS A 140 -9.26 -4.93 8.27
C HIS A 140 -10.75 -5.27 8.21
N GLU A 141 -11.61 -4.30 7.86
CA GLU A 141 -13.08 -4.46 7.86
C GLU A 141 -13.58 -5.62 6.99
N ASN A 142 -12.91 -5.86 5.86
CA ASN A 142 -13.24 -6.93 4.91
C ASN A 142 -12.54 -8.27 5.20
N PHE A 143 -11.81 -8.44 6.31
CA PHE A 143 -11.05 -9.66 6.57
C PHE A 143 -11.40 -10.31 7.91
N GLU A 144 -11.68 -11.61 7.86
CA GLU A 144 -11.89 -12.44 9.04
C GLU A 144 -11.00 -13.69 9.01
N LEU A 145 -10.40 -14.04 10.15
CA LEU A 145 -9.60 -15.24 10.33
C LEU A 145 -10.22 -16.13 11.41
N ILE A 146 -10.67 -17.31 11.01
CA ILE A 146 -11.31 -18.30 11.88
C ILE A 146 -10.35 -19.48 12.05
N ASN A 147 -9.94 -19.74 13.29
CA ASN A 147 -9.21 -20.96 13.63
C ASN A 147 -10.21 -22.12 13.73
N HIS A 148 -10.32 -22.91 12.66
CA HIS A 148 -11.33 -23.97 12.54
C HIS A 148 -10.81 -25.10 11.64
N ASP A 149 -11.13 -26.35 12.00
CA ASP A 149 -10.82 -27.52 11.20
C ASP A 149 -12.03 -27.87 10.32
N VAL A 150 -11.82 -28.01 9.01
CA VAL A 150 -12.89 -28.29 8.05
C VAL A 150 -13.61 -29.61 8.29
N VAL A 151 -13.03 -30.53 9.07
CA VAL A 151 -13.73 -31.77 9.49
C VAL A 151 -14.92 -31.48 10.41
N GLU A 152 -14.93 -30.32 11.06
CA GLU A 152 -16.05 -29.83 11.86
C GLU A 152 -16.99 -28.98 10.99
N PRO A 153 -18.32 -29.10 11.14
CA PRO A 153 -19.28 -28.31 10.39
C PRO A 153 -19.09 -26.79 10.55
N LEU A 154 -19.29 -26.02 9.47
CA LEU A 154 -19.19 -24.57 9.46
C LEU A 154 -20.48 -23.93 8.92
N TYR A 155 -20.92 -22.87 9.59
CA TYR A 155 -22.17 -22.17 9.29
C TYR A 155 -21.91 -20.67 9.10
N ILE A 156 -21.60 -20.28 7.87
CA ILE A 156 -21.40 -18.87 7.47
C ILE A 156 -22.10 -18.62 6.12
N GLU A 157 -22.44 -17.37 5.84
CA GLU A 157 -23.08 -16.96 4.58
C GLU A 157 -22.04 -16.41 3.61
N VAL A 158 -21.83 -17.08 2.48
CA VAL A 158 -20.79 -16.73 1.49
C VAL A 158 -21.26 -16.98 0.07
N ASP A 159 -20.66 -16.29 -0.90
CA ASP A 159 -21.01 -16.40 -2.31
C ASP A 159 -20.06 -17.36 -3.06
N GLN A 160 -18.81 -17.46 -2.61
CA GLN A 160 -17.78 -18.31 -3.20
C GLN A 160 -16.95 -19.02 -2.13
N ILE A 161 -16.55 -20.26 -2.42
CA ILE A 161 -15.69 -21.07 -1.56
C ILE A 161 -14.50 -21.56 -2.37
N TYR A 162 -13.29 -21.19 -1.94
CA TYR A 162 -12.03 -21.75 -2.44
C TYR A 162 -11.53 -22.79 -1.42
N HIS A 163 -11.69 -24.07 -1.76
CA HIS A 163 -11.40 -25.19 -0.87
C HIS A 163 -9.96 -25.69 -1.06
N LEU A 164 -9.00 -25.10 -0.33
CA LEU A 164 -7.56 -25.44 -0.36
C LEU A 164 -7.08 -26.20 0.90
N ALA A 165 -7.95 -26.47 1.88
CA ALA A 165 -7.55 -27.12 3.13
C ALA A 165 -7.17 -28.59 2.91
N SER A 166 -5.87 -28.87 2.83
CA SER A 166 -5.27 -30.21 2.88
C SER A 166 -3.77 -30.08 3.15
N PRO A 167 -3.15 -31.01 3.89
CA PRO A 167 -1.69 -31.13 3.86
C PRO A 167 -1.24 -31.42 2.41
N ALA A 168 -0.22 -30.72 1.92
CA ALA A 168 0.15 -30.74 0.50
C ALA A 168 1.51 -31.40 0.20
N SER A 169 2.46 -31.41 1.14
CA SER A 169 3.78 -32.00 0.91
C SER A 169 3.84 -33.48 1.35
N PRO A 170 4.58 -34.35 0.64
CA PRO A 170 4.67 -35.77 0.97
C PRO A 170 5.00 -36.08 2.43
N PRO A 171 6.01 -35.44 3.05
CA PRO A 171 6.29 -35.69 4.46
C PRO A 171 5.10 -35.36 5.38
N ASN A 172 4.36 -34.29 5.09
CA ASN A 172 3.28 -33.82 5.95
C ASN A 172 2.00 -34.66 5.83
N TYR A 173 1.61 -35.06 4.62
CA TYR A 173 0.41 -35.89 4.46
C TYR A 173 0.65 -37.36 4.84
N MET A 174 1.87 -37.87 4.68
CA MET A 174 2.25 -39.23 5.11
C MET A 174 2.47 -39.33 6.62
N TYR A 175 2.80 -38.23 7.29
CA TYR A 175 2.99 -38.21 8.74
C TYR A 175 1.72 -38.61 9.50
N ASN A 176 0.54 -38.19 9.02
CA ASN A 176 -0.74 -38.57 9.61
C ASN A 176 -1.76 -38.89 8.51
N PRO A 177 -1.74 -40.13 7.96
CA PRO A 177 -2.57 -40.49 6.82
C PRO A 177 -4.07 -40.47 7.15
N ILE A 178 -4.45 -40.79 8.39
CA ILE A 178 -5.85 -40.74 8.83
C ILE A 178 -6.36 -39.30 8.86
N LYS A 179 -5.55 -38.35 9.34
CA LYS A 179 -5.92 -36.92 9.30
C LYS A 179 -6.05 -36.44 7.86
N THR A 180 -5.11 -36.78 6.98
CA THR A 180 -5.17 -36.47 5.54
C THR A 180 -6.46 -36.98 4.90
N LEU A 181 -6.83 -38.24 5.15
CA LEU A 181 -8.07 -38.82 4.63
C LEU A 181 -9.30 -38.08 5.15
N LYS A 182 -9.41 -37.83 6.47
CA LYS A 182 -10.55 -37.11 7.05
C LYS A 182 -10.69 -35.70 6.50
N THR A 183 -9.59 -34.97 6.38
CA THR A 183 -9.60 -33.61 5.83
C THR A 183 -10.09 -33.60 4.38
N ASN A 184 -9.63 -34.51 3.52
CA ASN A 184 -10.04 -34.55 2.11
C ASN A 184 -11.41 -35.18 1.87
N THR A 185 -11.95 -35.95 2.82
CA THR A 185 -13.28 -36.57 2.70
C THR A 185 -14.35 -35.80 3.46
N ILE A 186 -14.31 -35.88 4.79
CA ILE A 186 -15.26 -35.20 5.69
C ILE A 186 -15.19 -33.68 5.49
N GLY A 187 -13.98 -33.12 5.36
CA GLY A 187 -13.81 -31.70 5.12
C GLY A 187 -14.45 -31.23 3.82
N THR A 188 -14.28 -31.98 2.74
CA THR A 188 -14.91 -31.68 1.46
C THR A 188 -16.43 -31.85 1.53
N LEU A 189 -16.96 -32.88 2.19
CA LEU A 189 -18.40 -33.04 2.41
C LEU A 189 -19.01 -31.86 3.18
N ASN A 190 -18.35 -31.38 4.24
CA ASN A 190 -18.82 -30.23 5.01
C ASN A 190 -18.84 -28.96 4.16
N MET A 191 -17.80 -28.71 3.36
CA MET A 191 -17.75 -27.52 2.49
C MET A 191 -18.74 -27.58 1.34
N LEU A 192 -18.99 -28.76 0.76
CA LEU A 192 -20.05 -28.97 -0.24
C LEU A 192 -21.44 -28.81 0.38
N GLY A 193 -21.66 -29.31 1.61
CA GLY A 193 -22.90 -29.10 2.35
C GLY A 193 -23.17 -27.63 2.66
N LEU A 194 -22.13 -26.89 3.06
CA LEU A 194 -22.18 -25.44 3.20
C LEU A 194 -22.53 -24.77 1.85
N ALA A 195 -21.80 -25.09 0.78
CA ALA A 195 -22.02 -24.53 -0.55
C ALA A 195 -23.46 -24.74 -1.03
N LYS A 196 -23.99 -25.94 -0.85
CA LYS A 196 -25.38 -26.29 -1.18
C LYS A 196 -26.38 -25.46 -0.38
N ARG A 197 -26.15 -25.30 0.93
CA ARG A 197 -27.07 -24.57 1.82
C ARG A 197 -27.17 -23.09 1.47
N VAL A 198 -26.04 -22.44 1.17
CA VAL A 198 -25.99 -20.99 0.91
C VAL A 198 -26.01 -20.62 -0.57
N GLY A 199 -26.04 -21.61 -1.47
CA GLY A 199 -25.98 -21.38 -2.92
C GLY A 199 -24.61 -20.88 -3.42
N ALA A 200 -23.54 -21.15 -2.67
CA ALA A 200 -22.19 -20.69 -3.04
C ALA A 200 -21.58 -21.54 -4.15
N ARG A 201 -20.76 -20.91 -5.00
CA ARG A 201 -19.90 -21.64 -5.93
C ARG A 201 -18.65 -22.13 -5.21
N LEU A 202 -18.40 -23.44 -5.25
CA LEU A 202 -17.20 -24.05 -4.68
C LEU A 202 -16.17 -24.40 -5.77
N LEU A 203 -14.91 -24.06 -5.52
CA LEU A 203 -13.75 -24.51 -6.29
C LEU A 203 -12.87 -25.40 -5.42
N LEU A 204 -12.61 -26.62 -5.88
CA LEU A 204 -11.72 -27.58 -5.21
C LEU A 204 -10.29 -27.43 -5.74
N ALA A 205 -9.32 -27.28 -4.83
CA ALA A 205 -7.91 -27.45 -5.19
C ALA A 205 -7.55 -28.94 -5.22
N SER A 206 -7.70 -29.55 -6.39
CA SER A 206 -7.23 -30.92 -6.65
C SER A 206 -5.72 -30.93 -6.94
N THR A 207 -5.19 -31.99 -7.55
CA THR A 207 -3.75 -32.23 -7.71
C THR A 207 -3.47 -33.11 -8.91
N SER A 208 -2.26 -33.00 -9.48
CA SER A 208 -1.77 -33.94 -10.50
C SER A 208 -1.61 -35.37 -9.98
N GLU A 209 -1.53 -35.56 -8.66
CA GLU A 209 -1.43 -36.90 -8.05
C GLU A 209 -2.66 -37.78 -8.31
N VAL A 210 -3.80 -37.20 -8.75
CA VAL A 210 -4.95 -38.01 -9.20
C VAL A 210 -4.62 -38.85 -10.43
N TYR A 211 -3.57 -38.48 -11.18
CA TYR A 211 -3.03 -39.25 -12.30
C TYR A 211 -2.06 -40.36 -11.88
N GLY A 212 -1.54 -40.32 -10.64
CA GLY A 212 -0.63 -41.33 -10.10
C GLY A 212 0.70 -41.40 -10.83
N ASP A 213 1.09 -42.62 -11.23
CA ASP A 213 2.24 -42.91 -12.09
C ASP A 213 1.77 -43.03 -13.55
N PRO A 214 1.72 -41.92 -14.33
CA PRO A 214 0.94 -41.86 -15.55
C PRO A 214 1.57 -42.70 -16.67
N GLU A 215 0.73 -43.45 -17.39
CA GLU A 215 1.15 -44.23 -18.56
C GLU A 215 1.08 -43.42 -19.87
N VAL A 216 0.72 -42.14 -19.78
CA VAL A 216 0.56 -41.22 -20.91
C VAL A 216 1.30 -39.89 -20.69
N HIS A 217 1.74 -39.27 -21.79
CA HIS A 217 2.41 -37.97 -21.77
C HIS A 217 2.02 -37.09 -22.97
N PRO A 218 1.60 -35.82 -22.77
CA PRO A 218 1.32 -35.18 -21.49
C PRO A 218 0.03 -35.72 -20.83
N GLN A 219 -0.23 -35.35 -19.56
CA GLN A 219 -1.45 -35.76 -18.85
C GLN A 219 -2.59 -34.78 -19.14
N SER A 220 -3.53 -35.18 -20.01
CA SER A 220 -4.79 -34.46 -20.23
C SER A 220 -5.83 -34.81 -19.16
N GLU A 221 -6.79 -33.92 -18.93
CA GLU A 221 -7.90 -34.11 -17.97
C GLU A 221 -8.84 -35.28 -18.30
N GLY A 222 -8.76 -35.82 -19.53
CA GLY A 222 -9.48 -37.05 -19.91
C GLY A 222 -8.83 -38.35 -19.40
N TYR A 223 -7.59 -38.30 -18.89
CA TYR A 223 -6.88 -39.47 -18.38
C TYR A 223 -7.33 -39.85 -16.97
N TRP A 224 -7.62 -41.12 -16.73
CA TRP A 224 -8.20 -41.58 -15.45
C TRP A 224 -7.19 -41.77 -14.31
N GLY A 225 -5.91 -41.82 -14.63
CA GLY A 225 -4.83 -42.07 -13.68
C GLY A 225 -4.50 -43.55 -13.47
N HIS A 226 -3.26 -43.80 -13.08
CA HIS A 226 -2.75 -45.10 -12.65
C HIS A 226 -2.20 -44.96 -11.23
N VAL A 227 -3.10 -45.16 -10.25
CA VAL A 227 -2.88 -44.86 -8.84
C VAL A 227 -2.97 -46.15 -8.02
N ASN A 228 -2.06 -46.34 -7.07
CA ASN A 228 -2.11 -47.47 -6.13
C ASN A 228 -2.98 -47.11 -4.91
N PRO A 229 -4.16 -47.75 -4.71
CA PRO A 229 -5.13 -47.34 -3.70
C PRO A 229 -4.76 -47.71 -2.26
N ILE A 230 -3.69 -48.50 -2.06
CA ILE A 230 -3.22 -48.94 -0.73
C ILE A 230 -1.75 -48.59 -0.48
N GLY A 231 -1.13 -47.83 -1.39
CA GLY A 231 0.23 -47.35 -1.24
C GLY A 231 0.38 -46.32 -0.11
N PRO A 232 1.62 -45.98 0.28
CA PRO A 232 1.87 -45.02 1.36
C PRO A 232 1.33 -43.61 1.06
N ARG A 233 1.15 -43.27 -0.22
CA ARG A 233 0.60 -41.99 -0.69
C ARG A 233 -0.92 -42.00 -0.86
N ALA A 234 -1.56 -43.17 -0.83
CA ALA A 234 -2.98 -43.33 -1.14
C ALA A 234 -3.90 -42.48 -0.25
N CYS A 235 -3.48 -42.19 0.99
CA CYS A 235 -4.22 -41.29 1.88
C CYS A 235 -4.45 -39.88 1.30
N TYR A 236 -3.52 -39.39 0.48
CA TYR A 236 -3.63 -38.12 -0.24
C TYR A 236 -4.24 -38.34 -1.63
N ASP A 237 -3.72 -39.31 -2.39
CA ASP A 237 -4.09 -39.52 -3.80
C ASP A 237 -5.57 -39.92 -3.92
N GLU A 238 -6.02 -40.95 -3.19
CA GLU A 238 -7.43 -41.36 -3.18
C GLU A 238 -8.31 -40.35 -2.45
N GLY A 239 -7.76 -39.65 -1.45
CA GLY A 239 -8.45 -38.53 -0.79
C GLY A 239 -8.83 -37.43 -1.77
N LYS A 240 -7.93 -37.05 -2.68
CA LYS A 240 -8.19 -36.03 -3.71
C LYS A 240 -9.10 -36.56 -4.83
N ARG A 241 -8.92 -37.81 -5.26
CA ARG A 241 -9.80 -38.45 -6.26
C ARG A 241 -11.24 -38.55 -5.79
N VAL A 242 -11.47 -38.94 -4.53
CA VAL A 242 -12.83 -39.02 -4.00
C VAL A 242 -13.42 -37.63 -3.75
N ALA A 243 -12.61 -36.62 -3.40
CA ALA A 243 -13.08 -35.24 -3.29
C ALA A 243 -13.64 -34.69 -4.61
N GLU A 244 -12.99 -34.98 -5.75
CA GLU A 244 -13.54 -34.65 -7.08
C GLU A 244 -14.88 -35.36 -7.34
N THR A 245 -14.95 -36.66 -6.99
CA THR A 245 -16.17 -37.45 -7.12
C THR A 245 -17.31 -36.82 -6.32
N MET A 246 -17.05 -36.37 -5.09
CA MET A 246 -18.02 -35.68 -4.24
C MET A 246 -18.52 -34.37 -4.89
N CYS A 247 -17.62 -33.57 -5.47
CA CYS A 247 -18.01 -32.33 -6.15
C CYS A 247 -19.00 -32.59 -7.30
N TYR A 248 -18.70 -33.56 -8.17
CA TYR A 248 -19.59 -33.90 -9.28
C TYR A 248 -20.88 -34.58 -8.83
N ALA A 249 -20.86 -35.34 -7.72
CA ALA A 249 -22.06 -35.91 -7.12
C ALA A 249 -23.01 -34.80 -6.63
N TYR A 250 -22.50 -33.80 -5.90
CA TYR A 250 -23.29 -32.64 -5.47
C TYR A 250 -23.82 -31.81 -6.65
N MET A 251 -23.04 -31.66 -7.72
CA MET A 251 -23.46 -30.92 -8.92
C MET A 251 -24.62 -31.60 -9.66
N LYS A 252 -24.66 -32.94 -9.67
CA LYS A 252 -25.73 -33.74 -10.31
C LYS A 252 -26.92 -33.98 -9.40
N GLN A 253 -26.81 -33.64 -8.11
CA GLN A 253 -27.88 -33.82 -7.15
C GLN A 253 -28.88 -32.67 -7.30
N ASP A 254 -30.08 -32.99 -7.78
CA ASP A 254 -31.22 -32.07 -7.88
C ASP A 254 -31.58 -31.42 -6.52
#